data_AF-A0A916E4Y5-F1
#
_entry.id   AF-A0A916E4Y5-F1
#
_cell.length_a   1.000
_cell.length_b   1.000
_cell.length_c   1.000
_cell.angle_alpha   90.00
_cell.angle_beta   90.00
_cell.angle_gamma   90.00
#
_symmetry.space_group_name_H-M   'P 1'
#
loop_
_entity.id
_entity.type
_entity.pdbx_description
1 polymer ?
#
loop_
_entity_poly.entity_id
_entity_poly.type
_entity_poly.pdbx_seq_one_letter_code
_entity_poly.pdbx_strand_id
1 'polypeptide(L)'
;MKECWDSTPDDRPDAEKIFESINLFYSSYKDDESDFKRYMKIEKEQQHYEIEKQFKEAEEYRISNLSSFDKSINTHTQAIYKSRLLNPFTKSLIIDFTKINKED
;
A
#
# COMPACT_ATOMS: atom_id res chain seq x y z
N MET A 1 12.91 2.68 -4.53
CA MET A 1 12.70 1.44 -5.33
C MET A 1 13.92 1.00 -6.12
N LYS A 2 14.61 1.88 -6.87
CA LYS A 2 15.84 1.50 -7.60
C LYS A 2 16.87 0.83 -6.68
N GLU A 3 17.09 1.42 -5.51
CA GLU A 3 18.00 0.89 -4.47
C GLU A 3 17.53 -0.47 -3.91
N CYS A 4 16.22 -0.73 -3.87
CA CYS A 4 15.68 -2.02 -3.44
C CYS A 4 16.03 -3.17 -4.39
N TRP A 5 16.43 -2.85 -5.63
CA TRP A 5 16.79 -3.82 -6.67
C TRP A 5 18.29 -3.85 -6.95
N ASP A 6 19.11 -3.35 -6.02
CA ASP A 6 20.55 -3.44 -6.19
C ASP A 6 20.99 -4.92 -6.27
N SER A 7 21.88 -5.21 -7.21
CA SER A 7 22.41 -6.56 -7.40
C SER A 7 23.31 -6.96 -6.24
N THR A 8 23.96 -5.97 -5.61
CA THR A 8 24.72 -6.11 -4.38
C THR A 8 23.74 -6.07 -3.20
N PRO A 9 23.65 -7.14 -2.37
CA PRO A 9 22.72 -7.17 -1.24
C PRO A 9 22.96 -6.08 -0.20
N ASP A 10 24.22 -5.73 0.06
CA ASP A 10 24.61 -4.75 1.08
C ASP A 10 24.27 -3.30 0.69
N ASP A 11 24.07 -3.04 -0.60
CA ASP A 11 23.67 -1.72 -1.12
C ASP A 11 22.15 -1.51 -1.07
N ARG A 12 21.38 -2.55 -0.74
CA ARG A 12 19.93 -2.43 -0.59
C ARG A 12 19.58 -1.71 0.71
N PRO A 13 18.52 -0.90 0.72
CA PRO A 13 18.04 -0.30 1.96
C PRO A 13 17.54 -1.39 2.90
N ASP A 14 17.87 -1.23 4.17
CA ASP A 14 17.26 -2.02 5.25
C ASP A 14 15.77 -1.67 5.41
N ALA A 15 15.10 -2.45 6.25
CA ALA A 15 13.67 -2.29 6.49
C ALA A 15 13.31 -0.93 7.12
N GLU A 16 14.22 -0.34 7.90
CA GLU A 16 14.00 0.96 8.55
C GLU A 16 13.95 2.08 7.51
N LYS A 17 14.93 2.15 6.61
CA LYS A 17 14.95 3.12 5.50
C LYS A 17 13.75 2.97 4.55
N ILE A 18 13.35 1.72 4.28
CA ILE A 18 12.15 1.45 3.48
C ILE A 18 10.91 1.98 4.18
N PHE A 19 10.77 1.72 5.48
CA PHE A 19 9.63 2.18 6.28
C PHE A 19 9.54 3.71 6.31
N GLU A 20 10.66 4.41 6.54
CA GLU A 20 10.73 5.87 6.50
C GLU A 20 10.30 6.42 5.14
N SER A 21 10.80 5.82 4.05
CA SER A 21 10.43 6.20 2.69
C SER A 21 8.93 6.04 2.46
N ILE A 22 8.36 4.87 2.80
CA ILE A 22 6.93 4.59 2.63
C ILE A 22 6.08 5.58 3.41
N ASN A 23 6.44 5.88 4.66
CA ASN A 23 5.71 6.84 5.48
C ASN A 23 5.75 8.24 4.88
N LEU A 24 6.92 8.69 4.41
CA LEU A 24 7.06 9.99 3.77
C LEU A 24 6.18 10.10 2.53
N PHE A 25 6.16 9.07 1.67
CA PHE A 25 5.27 9.02 0.50
C PHE A 25 3.80 9.05 0.92
N TYR A 26 3.41 8.20 1.88
CA TYR A 26 2.03 8.09 2.34
C TYR A 26 1.52 9.40 2.94
N SER A 27 2.27 9.99 3.89
CA SER A 27 1.91 11.25 4.53
C SER A 27 1.90 12.41 3.54
N SER A 28 2.80 12.44 2.55
CA SER A 28 2.80 13.51 1.52
C SER A 28 1.48 13.54 0.75
N TYR A 29 0.93 12.36 0.43
CA TYR A 29 -0.34 12.22 -0.28
C TYR A 29 -1.57 12.38 0.62
N LYS A 30 -1.52 11.82 1.84
CA LYS A 30 -2.70 11.66 2.70
C LYS A 30 -2.96 12.84 3.61
N ASP A 31 -1.89 13.45 4.13
CA ASP A 31 -1.97 14.38 5.24
C ASP A 31 -1.92 15.84 4.73
N ASP A 32 -2.66 16.72 5.40
CA ASP A 32 -2.50 18.16 5.20
C ASP A 32 -1.15 18.64 5.75
N GLU A 33 -0.80 19.91 5.51
CA GLU A 33 0.48 20.46 5.93
C GLU A 33 0.71 20.37 7.46
N SER A 34 -0.35 20.52 8.25
CA SER A 34 -0.27 20.50 9.71
C SER A 34 -0.06 19.08 10.25
N ASP A 35 -0.81 18.11 9.72
CA ASP A 35 -0.67 16.71 10.08
C ASP A 35 0.65 16.14 9.56
N PHE A 36 1.04 16.48 8.33
CA PHE A 36 2.33 16.11 7.76
C PHE A 36 3.48 16.55 8.66
N LYS A 37 3.49 17.83 9.07
CA LYS A 37 4.50 18.37 9.98
C LYS A 37 4.49 17.67 11.34
N ARG A 38 3.32 17.35 11.87
CA ARG A 38 3.19 16.63 13.14
C ARG A 38 3.74 15.21 13.08
N TYR A 39 3.44 14.46 12.02
CA TYR A 39 3.85 13.06 11.87
C TYR A 39 5.31 12.93 11.44
N MET A 40 5.71 13.68 10.40
CA MET A 40 7.05 13.58 9.82
C MET A 40 8.08 14.44 10.54
N LYS A 41 7.63 15.40 11.37
CA LYS A 41 8.50 16.34 12.10
C LYS A 41 9.40 17.19 11.18
N ILE A 42 8.97 17.39 9.93
CA ILE A 42 9.60 18.24 8.91
C ILE A 42 8.52 19.07 8.22
N GLU A 43 8.89 20.18 7.58
CA GLU A 43 7.95 20.99 6.80
C GLU A 43 7.59 20.30 5.49
N LYS A 44 6.37 20.54 5.00
CA LYS A 44 5.94 20.04 3.69
C LYS A 44 6.53 20.92 2.60
N GLU A 45 7.54 20.39 1.90
CA GLU A 45 8.21 21.10 0.80
C GLU A 45 7.59 20.79 -0.58
N GLN A 46 8.03 21.50 -1.62
CA GLN A 46 7.52 21.39 -2.98
C GLN A 46 7.48 19.94 -3.51
N GLN A 47 8.49 19.13 -3.18
CA GLN A 47 8.55 17.72 -3.61
C GLN A 47 7.37 16.88 -3.07
N HIS A 48 6.88 17.20 -1.87
CA HIS A 48 5.78 16.47 -1.24
C HIS A 48 4.45 16.78 -1.92
N TYR A 49 4.24 18.03 -2.32
CA TYR A 49 3.08 18.43 -3.12
C TYR A 49 3.11 17.80 -4.53
N GLU A 50 4.30 17.64 -5.12
CA GLU A 50 4.44 16.94 -6.40
C GLU A 50 4.06 15.45 -6.28
N ILE A 51 4.46 14.79 -5.18
CA ILE A 51 4.01 13.42 -4.86
C ILE A 51 2.49 13.38 -4.75
N GLU A 52 1.89 14.26 -3.96
CA GLU A 52 0.44 14.34 -3.78
C GLU A 52 -0.31 14.46 -5.13
N LYS A 53 0.20 15.33 -6.02
CA LYS A 53 -0.36 15.55 -7.35
C LYS A 53 -0.29 14.28 -8.20
N GLN A 54 0.87 13.62 -8.29
CA GLN A 54 1.03 12.41 -9.08
C GLN A 54 0.13 11.26 -8.59
N PHE A 55 -0.05 11.14 -7.26
CA PHE A 55 -0.97 10.15 -6.69
C PHE A 55 -2.42 10.43 -7.06
N LYS A 56 -2.86 11.70 -7.01
CA LYS A 56 -4.22 12.09 -7.44
C LYS A 56 -4.45 11.79 -8.92
N GLU A 57 -3.51 12.14 -9.78
CA GLU A 57 -3.58 11.85 -11.22
C GLU A 57 -3.67 10.34 -11.50
N ALA A 58 -2.85 9.55 -10.82
CA ALA A 58 -2.86 8.09 -10.94
C ALA A 58 -4.19 7.47 -10.45
N GLU A 59 -4.75 8.00 -9.35
CA GLU A 59 -6.01 7.53 -8.79
C GLU A 59 -7.21 7.90 -9.67
N GLU A 60 -7.24 9.11 -10.22
CA GLU A 60 -8.23 9.53 -11.22
C GLU A 60 -8.17 8.65 -12.47
N TYR A 61 -6.96 8.33 -12.94
CA TYR A 61 -6.77 7.38 -14.04
C TYR A 61 -7.30 5.99 -13.68
N ARG A 62 -6.98 5.47 -12.48
CA ARG A 62 -7.44 4.17 -11.99
C ARG A 62 -8.97 4.09 -11.96
N ILE A 63 -9.62 5.13 -11.44
CA ILE A 63 -11.08 5.19 -11.31
C ILE A 63 -11.76 5.34 -12.67
N SER A 64 -11.25 6.21 -13.55
CA SER A 64 -11.83 6.41 -14.89
C SER A 64 -11.70 5.17 -15.78
N ASN A 65 -10.61 4.43 -15.66
CA ASN A 65 -10.37 3.19 -16.41
C ASN A 65 -10.93 1.94 -15.72
N LEU A 66 -11.57 2.06 -14.56
CA LEU A 66 -12.12 0.95 -13.81
C LEU A 66 -13.20 0.19 -14.61
N SER A 67 -13.98 0.90 -15.43
CA SER A 67 -14.98 0.28 -16.33
C SER A 67 -14.37 -0.64 -17.40
N SER A 68 -13.07 -0.49 -17.70
CA SER A 68 -12.33 -1.40 -18.60
C SER A 68 -11.95 -2.71 -17.93
N PHE A 69 -11.94 -2.77 -16.59
CA PHE A 69 -11.60 -3.97 -15.83
C PHE A 69 -12.80 -4.89 -15.59
N ASP A 70 -14.01 -4.35 -15.49
CA ASP A 70 -15.23 -5.15 -15.26
C ASP A 70 -15.62 -6.03 -16.45
N LYS A 71 -15.12 -5.74 -17.67
CA LYS A 71 -15.48 -6.49 -18.88
C LYS A 71 -14.51 -7.59 -19.29
N SER A 72 -13.38 -7.78 -18.59
CA SER A 72 -12.46 -8.88 -18.91
C SER A 72 -11.68 -9.45 -17.72
N ILE A 73 -12.28 -9.57 -16.54
CA ILE A 73 -11.96 -10.72 -15.67
C ILE A 73 -12.57 -12.00 -16.30
N ASN A 74 -12.35 -12.19 -17.60
CA ASN A 74 -12.17 -13.52 -18.13
C ASN A 74 -10.84 -13.97 -17.56
N THR A 75 -10.85 -14.44 -16.30
CA THR A 75 -9.82 -15.36 -15.84
C THR A 75 -9.66 -16.37 -16.97
N HIS A 76 -8.53 -16.30 -17.67
CA HIS A 76 -8.16 -17.37 -18.59
C HIS A 76 -8.29 -18.67 -17.79
N THR A 77 -8.96 -19.69 -18.33
CA THR A 77 -9.31 -20.91 -17.57
C THR A 77 -8.09 -21.61 -16.97
N GLN A 78 -6.89 -21.28 -17.47
CA GLN A 78 -5.60 -21.82 -17.03
C GLN A 78 -4.80 -20.85 -16.14
N ALA A 79 -5.29 -19.64 -15.87
CA ALA A 79 -4.64 -18.70 -14.95
C ALA A 79 -4.91 -19.10 -13.49
N ILE A 80 -4.22 -20.13 -13.02
CA ILE A 80 -4.15 -20.48 -11.60
C ILE A 80 -3.14 -19.52 -10.96
N TYR A 81 -3.64 -18.45 -10.34
CA TYR A 81 -2.81 -17.57 -9.51
C TYR A 81 -2.26 -18.37 -8.31
N LYS A 82 -1.02 -18.85 -8.42
CA LYS A 82 -0.30 -19.52 -7.32
C LYS A 82 -0.04 -18.61 -6.11
N SER A 83 -0.34 -17.32 -6.23
CA SER A 83 -0.30 -16.35 -5.12
C SER A 83 -1.53 -16.41 -4.20
N ARG A 84 -2.58 -17.19 -4.52
CA ARG A 84 -3.69 -17.49 -3.58
C ARG A 84 -3.33 -18.58 -2.55
N LEU A 85 -2.12 -18.53 -1.99
CA LEU A 85 -1.66 -19.42 -0.92
C LEU A 85 -0.97 -18.64 0.22
N LEU A 86 -1.48 -17.46 0.53
CA LEU A 86 -1.57 -17.03 1.93
C LEU A 86 -2.87 -17.69 2.46
N ASN A 87 -2.93 -18.66 3.35
CA ASN A 87 -2.00 -19.34 4.22
C ASN A 87 -2.81 -20.55 4.79
N PRO A 88 -2.36 -21.82 4.80
CA PRO A 88 -3.09 -22.87 5.50
C PRO A 88 -3.22 -22.61 7.01
N PHE A 89 -2.32 -21.80 7.58
CA PHE A 89 -2.26 -21.48 9.01
C PHE A 89 -3.22 -20.37 9.47
N THR A 90 -3.95 -19.68 8.59
CA THR A 90 -4.97 -18.69 9.01
C THR A 90 -6.32 -19.32 9.32
N LYS A 91 -6.55 -20.60 8.98
CA LYS A 91 -7.80 -21.30 9.31
C LYS A 91 -8.01 -21.47 10.82
N SER A 92 -6.91 -21.51 11.60
CA SER A 92 -6.97 -21.54 13.07
C SER A 92 -7.11 -20.15 13.70
N LEU A 93 -7.07 -19.07 12.92
CA LEU A 93 -7.18 -17.68 13.39
C LEU A 93 -8.57 -17.08 13.16
N ILE A 94 -9.57 -17.89 12.80
CA ILE A 94 -10.97 -17.45 12.75
C ILE A 94 -11.44 -17.20 14.19
N ILE A 95 -11.19 -15.99 14.68
CA ILE A 95 -11.81 -15.48 15.90
C ILE A 95 -13.24 -15.10 15.53
N ASP A 96 -14.19 -15.85 16.09
CA ASP A 96 -15.61 -15.57 15.94
C ASP A 96 -16.02 -14.45 16.91
N PHE A 97 -15.94 -13.20 16.46
CA PHE A 97 -16.33 -12.02 17.24
C PHE A 97 -17.83 -11.99 17.58
N THR A 98 -18.66 -12.85 16.97
CA THR A 98 -20.08 -12.97 17.33
C THR A 98 -20.31 -13.74 18.63
N LYS A 99 -19.28 -14.44 19.13
CA LYS A 99 -19.31 -15.18 20.40
C LYS A 99 -18.74 -14.41 21.59
N ILE A 100 -18.18 -13.22 21.39
CA ILE A 100 -17.56 -12.44 22.48
C ILE A 100 -18.61 -11.64 23.28
N ASN A 101 -19.85 -11.50 22.78
CA ASN A 101 -20.91 -10.72 23.45
C ASN A 101 -22.01 -11.58 24.11
N LYS A 102 -21.69 -12.77 24.59
CA LYS A 102 -22.60 -13.55 25.45
C LYS A 102 -21.82 -14.26 26.55
N GLU A 103 -21.59 -13.53 27.63
CA GLU A 103 -21.63 -14.03 29.01
C GLU A 103 -21.67 -12.79 29.93
N ASP A 104 -22.45 -12.92 31.01
CA ASP A 104 -23.06 -11.86 31.84
C ASP A 104 -22.11 -10.90 32.57
#